data_AF-A0ABD5CP18-F1
#
_entry.id   AF-A0ABD5CP18-F1
#
_cell.length_a   1.000
_cell.length_b   1.000
_cell.length_c   1.000
_cell.angle_alpha   90.00
_cell.angle_beta   90.00
_cell.angle_gamma   90.00
#
_symmetry.space_group_name_H-M   'P 1'
#
loop_
_entity.id
_entity.type
_entity.pdbx_description
1 polymer ?
#
loop_
_entity_poly.entity_id
_entity_poly.type
_entity_poly.pdbx_seq_one_letter_code
_entity_poly.pdbx_strand_id
1 'polypeptide(L)' 'MRVIEHYREWTLDIISVADSGMFTANAIITRESTDSDSGFLQYTFKNLGVSDMKELAIRWAGEWLCVWIDENHR' A
#
# COMPACT_ATOMS: atom_id res chain seq x y z
N MET A 1 -9.42 -7.36 6.24
CA MET A 1 -9.15 -8.09 4.97
C MET A 1 -7.75 -7.72 4.55
N ARG A 2 -6.93 -8.65 4.04
CA ARG A 2 -5.56 -8.37 3.60
C ARG A 2 -5.42 -8.78 2.16
N VAL A 3 -4.74 -7.96 1.37
CA VAL A 3 -4.47 -8.18 -0.05
C VAL A 3 -3.00 -7.89 -0.30
N ILE A 4 -2.36 -8.78 -1.06
CA ILE A 4 -1.00 -8.58 -1.56
C ILE A 4 -1.10 -8.42 -3.07
N GLU A 5 -0.63 -7.29 -3.57
CA GLU A 5 -0.61 -6.93 -4.97
C GLU A 5 0.82 -6.63 -5.42
N HIS A 6 1.06 -6.71 -6.73
CA HIS A 6 2.34 -6.34 -7.33
C HIS A 6 2.12 -5.19 -8.30
N TYR A 7 2.93 -4.14 -8.16
CA TYR A 7 2.93 -2.99 -9.05
C TYR A 7 4.37 -2.66 -9.46
N ARG A 8 4.70 -2.92 -10.72
CA ARG A 8 6.09 -2.90 -11.21
C ARG A 8 6.98 -3.82 -10.37
N GLU A 9 8.05 -3.29 -9.80
CA GLU A 9 8.98 -3.96 -8.88
C GLU A 9 8.55 -3.91 -7.41
N TRP A 10 7.43 -3.25 -7.09
CA TRP A 10 6.92 -3.12 -5.74
C TRP A 10 5.93 -4.22 -5.40
N THR A 11 6.05 -4.76 -4.20
CA THR A 11 5.02 -5.57 -3.54
C THR A 11 4.23 -4.66 -2.60
N LEU A 12 2.91 -4.65 -2.74
CA LEU A 12 1.99 -3.85 -1.95
C LEU A 12 1.21 -4.78 -1.02
N ASP A 13 1.48 -4.70 0.27
CA ASP A 13 0.77 -5.46 1.30
C ASP A 13 -0.22 -4.56 2.03
N ILE A 14 -1.50 -4.67 1.66
CA ILE A 14 -2.57 -3.77 2.09
C ILE A 14 -3.54 -4.51 3.00
N ILE A 15 -3.82 -3.95 4.17
CA ILE A 15 -4.78 -4.50 5.13
C ILE A 15 -5.85 -3.47 5.48
N SER A 16 -7.11 -3.85 5.26
CA SER A 16 -8.26 -3.10 5.79
C SER A 16 -8.38 -3.33 7.31
N VAL A 17 -8.50 -2.23 8.03
CA VAL A 17 -8.64 -2.11 9.49
C VAL A 17 -9.92 -1.34 9.79
N ALA A 18 -10.66 -1.76 10.82
CA ALA A 18 -11.83 -1.01 11.28
C ALA A 18 -11.40 0.26 12.02
N ASP A 19 -12.04 1.38 11.71
CA ASP A 19 -11.84 2.65 12.37
C ASP A 19 -13.18 3.38 12.51
N SER A 20 -13.58 3.67 13.74
CA SER A 20 -14.73 4.52 14.06
C SER A 20 -16.05 4.12 13.37
N GLY A 21 -16.29 2.81 13.20
CA GLY A 21 -17.49 2.28 12.54
C GLY A 21 -17.39 2.16 11.02
N MET A 22 -16.25 2.56 10.45
CA MET A 22 -15.88 2.44 9.05
C MET A 22 -14.63 1.56 8.90
N PHE A 23 -14.10 1.47 7.68
CA PHE A 23 -12.84 0.81 7.36
C PHE A 23 -11.86 1.80 6.73
N THR A 24 -10.61 1.68 7.15
CA THR A 24 -9.45 2.30 6.51
C THR A 24 -8.49 1.20 6.04
N ALA A 25 -7.48 1.53 5.24
CA ALA A 25 -6.38 0.60 4.95
C ALA A 25 -5.05 1.06 5.57
N ASN A 26 -4.24 0.10 6.01
CA ASN A 26 -2.82 0.29 6.26
C ASN A 26 -2.06 -0.48 5.19
N ALA A 27 -0.88 -0.02 4.82
CA ALA A 27 -0.09 -0.68 3.79
C ALA A 27 1.40 -0.72 4.14
N ILE A 28 2.06 -1.79 3.75
CA ILE A 28 3.52 -1.87 3.67
C ILE A 28 3.85 -2.11 2.20
N ILE A 29 4.71 -1.29 1.62
CA ILE A 29 5.23 -1.52 0.27
C ILE A 29 6.71 -1.82 0.34
N THR A 30 7.16 -2.79 -0.45
CA THR A 30 8.55 -3.22 -0.50
C THR A 30 9.04 -3.37 -1.93
N ARG A 31 10.29 -3.02 -2.21
CA ARG A 31 11.02 -3.46 -3.40
C ARG A 31 12.44 -3.85 -3.05
N GLU A 32 13.03 -4.74 -3.84
CA GLU A 32 14.47 -4.95 -3.82
C GLU A 32 15.18 -3.70 -4.33
N SER A 33 16.20 -3.25 -3.60
CA SER A 33 17.09 -2.18 -4.04
C SER A 33 17.93 -2.68 -5.20
N THR A 34 17.88 -1.97 -6.31
CA THR A 34 18.78 -2.20 -7.47
C THR A 34 20.08 -1.42 -7.33
N ASP A 35 20.22 -0.58 -6.30
CA ASP A 35 21.45 0.14 -6.01
C ASP A 35 22.54 -0.83 -5.53
N SER A 36 23.79 -0.41 -5.68
CA SER A 36 24.99 -1.19 -5.32
C SER A 36 25.01 -1.66 -3.85
N ASP A 37 24.17 -1.10 -3.01
CA ASP A 37 23.85 -1.62 -1.69
C ASP A 37 22.66 -2.58 -1.77
N SER A 38 22.96 -3.88 -1.65
CA SER A 38 21.96 -4.93 -1.53
C SER A 38 21.09 -4.69 -0.29
N GLY A 39 19.86 -4.22 -0.49
CA GLY A 39 18.91 -3.90 0.57
C GLY A 39 17.47 -3.94 0.08
N PHE A 40 16.52 -3.82 1.00
CA PHE A 40 15.10 -3.69 0.67
C PHE A 40 14.65 -2.27 0.99
N LEU A 41 14.01 -1.60 0.04
CA LEU A 41 13.27 -0.38 0.30
C LEU A 41 11.90 -0.76 0.86
N GLN A 42 11.55 -0.20 2.02
CA GLN A 42 10.28 -0.47 2.68
C GLN A 42 9.64 0.84 3.17
N TYR A 43 8.36 1.02 2.86
CA TYR A 43 7.56 2.13 3.38
C TYR A 43 6.31 1.60 4.07
N THR A 44 5.90 2.27 5.15
CA THR A 44 4.70 1.93 5.93
C THR A 44 3.74 3.10 5.90
N PHE A 45 2.51 2.85 5.48
CA PHE A 45 1.42 3.81 5.42
C PHE A 45 0.30 3.38 6.36
N LYS A 46 -0.33 4.36 7.00
CA LYS A 46 -1.46 4.14 7.89
C LYS A 46 -2.61 5.05 7.50
N ASN A 47 -3.82 4.58 7.77
CA ASN A 47 -5.04 5.35 7.59
C ASN A 47 -5.26 5.82 6.13
N LEU A 48 -4.97 4.96 5.16
CA LEU A 48 -5.20 5.18 3.73
C LEU A 48 -6.68 4.99 3.41
N GLY A 49 -7.35 6.11 3.10
CA GLY A 49 -8.74 6.13 2.67
C GLY A 49 -9.72 5.75 3.77
N VAL A 50 -11.00 6.05 3.56
CA VAL A 50 -12.08 5.61 4.47
C VAL A 50 -13.26 5.15 3.62
N SER A 51 -13.80 3.99 3.96
CA SER A 51 -15.01 3.45 3.35
C SER A 51 -15.82 2.61 4.33
N ASP A 52 -17.12 2.52 4.10
CA ASP A 52 -18.04 1.58 4.75
C ASP A 52 -17.78 0.11 4.35
N MET A 53 -16.99 -0.14 3.30
CA MET A 53 -16.63 -1.46 2.81
C MET A 53 -15.12 -1.71 2.86
N LYS A 54 -14.72 -2.89 3.33
CA LYS A 54 -13.31 -3.29 3.45
C LYS A 54 -12.61 -3.29 2.09
N GLU A 55 -13.32 -3.78 1.08
CA GLU A 55 -12.87 -3.94 -0.29
C GLU A 55 -12.61 -2.58 -0.95
N LEU A 56 -13.47 -1.60 -0.70
CA LEU A 56 -13.29 -0.24 -1.22
C LEU A 56 -12.12 0.49 -0.53
N ALA A 57 -11.96 0.33 0.79
CA ALA A 57 -10.82 0.91 1.50
C ALA A 57 -9.49 0.35 0.94
N ILE A 58 -9.42 -0.96 0.68
CA ILE A 58 -8.24 -1.58 0.06
C ILE A 58 -8.03 -1.11 -1.37
N ARG A 59 -9.08 -1.09 -2.20
CA ARG A 59 -8.99 -0.65 -3.59
C ARG A 59 -8.49 0.79 -3.69
N TRP A 60 -9.06 1.70 -2.89
CA TRP A 60 -8.63 3.09 -2.86
C TRP A 60 -7.16 3.20 -2.44
N ALA A 61 -6.74 2.46 -1.41
CA ALA A 61 -5.34 2.46 -0.98
C ALA A 61 -4.39 1.92 -2.06
N GLY A 62 -4.78 0.87 -2.78
CA GLY A 62 -3.99 0.33 -3.90
C GLY A 62 -3.84 1.36 -5.02
N GLU A 63 -4.94 1.99 -5.45
CA GLU A 63 -4.92 3.04 -6.48
C GLU A 63 -4.04 4.23 -6.06
N TRP A 64 -4.16 4.68 -4.81
CA TRP A 64 -3.35 5.78 -4.26
C TRP A 64 -1.85 5.41 -4.19
N LEU A 65 -1.52 4.20 -3.75
CA LEU A 65 -0.12 3.73 -3.67
C LEU A 65 0.54 3.63 -5.03
N CYS A 66 -0.18 3.18 -6.06
CA CYS A 66 0.33 3.17 -7.43
C CYS A 66 0.72 4.57 -7.91
N VAL A 67 -0.11 5.58 -7.65
CA VAL A 67 0.19 6.98 -7.98
C VAL A 67 1.39 7.48 -7.18
N TRP A 68 1.44 7.20 -5.87
CA TRP A 68 2.57 7.60 -5.03
C TRP A 68 3.89 7.00 -5.53
N ILE A 69 3.90 5.72 -5.91
CA ILE A 69 5.08 5.07 -6.51
C ILE A 69 5.50 5.78 -7.80
N ASP A 70 4.55 6.10 -8.67
CA ASP A 70 4.81 6.81 -9.94
C ASP A 70 5.39 8.21 -9.77
N GLU A 71 5.02 8.89 -8.69
CA GLU A 71 5.50 10.23 -8.37
C GLU A 71 6.87 10.24 -7.69
N ASN A 72 7.19 9.20 -6.90
CA ASN A 72 8.38 9.19 -6.03
C ASN A 72 9.49 8.24 -6.50
N HIS A 73 9.19 7.25 -7.35
CA HIS A 73 10.11 6.13 -7.63
C HIS A 73 10.11 5.69 -9.11
N ARG A 74 10.18 6.66 -10.04
CA ARG A 74 10.29 6.41 -11.49
C ARG A 74 11.51 5.62 -11.92
#